data_AF-A0A7H4PNA1-F1
#
_entry.id   AF-A0A7H4PNA1-F1
#
_cell.length_a   1.000
_cell.length_b   1.000
_cell.length_c   1.000
_cell.angle_alpha   90.00
_cell.angle_beta   90.00
_cell.angle_gamma   90.00
#
_symmetry.space_group_name_H-M   'P 1'
#
loop_
_entity.id
_entity.type
_entity.pdbx_description
1 polymer ?
#
loop_
_entity_poly.entity_id
_entity_poly.type
_entity_poly.pdbx_seq_one_letter_code
_entity_poly.pdbx_strand_id
1 'polypeptide(L)'
;MAAVFIRFFLLISAVRCQFAAAGYWPEGEQHLPLGWQGQLPGYADFSHAQYGEDRWLNVGYSGWSGRTRVSSDVMDITILSQTPWLMLFRMQGEPFLCLEPQSHPVNAHNMDGQPGLRVLGAGDTLSFSLKIDVQGRE
;
A
#
# COMPACT_ATOMS: atom_id res chain seq x y z
N MET A 1 8.85 13.07 -17.73
CA MET A 1 8.93 12.52 -16.35
C MET A 1 7.88 11.42 -16.29
N ALA A 2 8.29 10.15 -16.18
CA ALA A 2 7.35 9.04 -16.19
C ALA A 2 7.21 8.49 -14.76
N ALA A 3 6.09 8.81 -14.11
CA ALA A 3 5.70 8.15 -12.86
C ALA A 3 4.88 6.91 -13.24
N VAL A 4 5.39 5.71 -12.97
CA VAL A 4 4.62 4.48 -13.15
C VAL A 4 3.73 4.30 -11.93
N PHE A 5 2.44 4.52 -12.15
CA PHE A 5 1.36 4.38 -11.19
C PHE A 5 0.63 3.07 -11.48
N ILE A 6 0.58 2.14 -10.52
CA ILE A 6 -0.15 0.88 -10.65
C ILE A 6 -1.17 0.80 -9.52
N ARG A 7 -2.44 0.83 -9.91
CA ARG A 7 -3.65 0.62 -9.08
C ARG A 7 -4.33 -0.61 -9.71
N PHE A 8 -4.66 -1.70 -9.03
CA PHE A 8 -5.62 -1.86 -7.94
C PHE A 8 -5.58 -3.33 -7.46
N PHE A 9 -5.88 -3.56 -6.18
CA PHE A 9 -6.61 -4.77 -5.74
C PHE A 9 -7.79 -4.35 -4.87
N LEU A 10 -8.97 -4.91 -5.17
CA LEU A 10 -10.18 -4.77 -4.37
C LEU A 10 -10.26 -5.98 -3.44
N LEU A 11 -10.13 -5.75 -2.13
CA LEU A 11 -10.48 -6.77 -1.15
C LEU A 11 -11.91 -6.53 -0.69
N ILE A 12 -12.76 -7.54 -0.76
CA ILE A 12 -14.14 -7.50 -0.26
C ILE A 12 -14.19 -7.72 1.26
N SER A 13 -15.29 -7.29 1.90
CA SER A 13 -15.50 -7.33 3.35
C SER A 13 -15.29 -8.73 3.93
N ALA A 14 -14.89 -8.79 5.20
CA ALA A 14 -14.56 -10.00 5.96
C ALA A 14 -13.17 -10.62 5.71
N VAL A 15 -12.24 -9.86 5.13
CA VAL A 15 -10.82 -10.25 5.11
C VAL A 15 -10.02 -9.59 6.22
N ARG A 16 -9.03 -10.31 6.77
CA ARG A 16 -8.00 -9.74 7.65
C ARG A 16 -6.74 -9.49 6.84
N CYS A 17 -6.24 -8.26 6.89
CA CYS A 17 -4.99 -7.83 6.26
C CYS A 17 -3.86 -7.80 7.31
N GLN A 18 -2.65 -8.19 6.90
CA GLN A 18 -1.44 -8.11 7.70
C GLN A 18 -0.23 -7.75 6.83
N PHE A 19 0.53 -6.74 7.22
CA PHE A 19 1.83 -6.39 6.64
C PHE A 19 2.71 -5.65 7.63
N ALA A 20 4.02 -5.68 7.39
CA ALA A 20 4.98 -4.90 8.18
C ALA A 20 5.35 -3.62 7.40
N ALA A 21 5.39 -2.48 8.09
CA ALA A 21 5.89 -1.21 7.59
C ALA A 21 6.69 -0.50 8.69
N ALA A 22 7.67 0.32 8.31
CA ALA A 22 8.50 1.06 9.26
C ALA A 22 7.87 2.39 9.70
N GLY A 23 6.90 2.88 8.93
CA GLY A 23 6.20 4.12 9.22
C GLY A 23 5.29 4.53 8.07
N TYR A 24 4.68 5.70 8.22
CA TYR A 24 3.67 6.20 7.30
C TYR A 24 3.72 7.72 7.15
N TRP A 25 3.06 8.21 6.10
CA TRP A 25 2.70 9.62 5.98
C TRP A 25 1.23 9.79 6.35
N PRO A 26 0.91 10.50 7.44
CA PRO A 26 -0.46 10.86 7.73
C PRO A 26 -1.03 11.75 6.64
N GLU A 27 -2.32 11.60 6.39
CA GLU A 27 -3.04 12.47 5.48
C GLU A 27 -3.32 13.83 6.15
N GLY A 28 -3.05 14.90 5.42
CA GLY A 28 -3.33 16.28 5.81
C GLY A 28 -4.45 16.90 4.96
N GLU A 29 -4.46 18.23 4.90
CA GLU A 29 -5.43 18.97 4.09
C GLU A 29 -5.31 18.62 2.60
N GLN A 30 -6.46 18.60 1.91
CA GLN A 30 -6.54 18.31 0.47
C GLN A 30 -5.95 16.94 0.08
N HIS A 31 -5.93 15.98 1.03
CA HIS A 31 -5.38 14.63 0.83
C HIS A 31 -3.86 14.60 0.57
N LEU A 32 -3.13 15.65 0.96
CA LEU A 32 -1.67 15.71 0.85
C LEU A 32 -0.99 15.06 2.06
N PRO A 33 0.17 14.38 1.89
CA PRO A 33 0.86 13.78 3.01
C PRO A 33 1.51 14.84 3.91
N LEU A 34 1.35 14.66 5.22
CA LEU A 34 2.11 15.35 6.26
C LEU A 34 3.50 14.71 6.43
N GLY A 35 4.30 15.23 7.38
CA GLY A 35 5.61 14.66 7.69
C GLY A 35 5.54 13.18 8.08
N TRP A 36 6.55 12.42 7.65
CA TRP A 36 6.66 10.99 7.93
C TRP A 36 6.71 10.71 9.44
N GLN A 37 6.03 9.65 9.87
CA GLN A 37 6.01 9.20 11.25
C GLN A 37 6.36 7.71 11.35
N GLY A 38 7.24 7.35 12.28
CA GLY A 38 7.65 5.97 12.55
C GLY A 38 6.73 5.21 13.50
N GLN A 39 5.88 5.93 14.24
CA GLN A 39 4.89 5.32 15.13
C GLN A 39 3.56 5.22 14.42
N LEU A 40 3.13 3.99 14.10
CA LEU A 40 1.84 3.74 13.46
C LEU A 40 0.70 3.87 14.49
N PRO A 41 -0.36 4.64 14.21
CA PRO A 41 -1.57 4.62 15.04
C PRO A 41 -2.32 3.30 14.82
N GLY A 42 -3.08 2.83 15.83
CA GLY A 42 -3.73 1.50 15.78
C GLY A 42 -4.59 1.25 14.53
N TYR A 43 -5.29 2.29 14.04
CA TYR A 43 -6.11 2.20 12.83
C TYR A 43 -5.32 1.99 11.52
N ALA A 44 -4.02 2.26 11.55
CA ALA A 44 -3.08 2.12 10.44
C ALA A 44 -1.98 1.08 10.73
N ASP A 45 -2.02 0.41 11.89
CA ASP A 45 -1.02 -0.58 12.26
C ASP A 45 -1.45 -2.00 11.88
N PHE A 46 -1.10 -2.42 10.67
CA PHE A 46 -1.39 -3.76 10.16
C PHE A 46 -0.29 -4.79 10.48
N SER A 47 0.60 -4.52 11.45
CA SER A 47 1.63 -5.48 11.89
C SER A 47 1.02 -6.79 12.39
N HIS A 48 -0.19 -6.71 12.96
CA HIS A 48 -1.05 -7.84 13.30
C HIS A 48 -2.24 -7.91 12.35
N ALA A 49 -2.74 -9.14 12.11
CA ALA A 49 -3.86 -9.37 11.22
C ALA A 49 -5.14 -8.70 11.73
N GLN A 50 -5.73 -7.80 10.94
CA GLN A 50 -6.95 -7.07 11.30
C GLN A 50 -7.82 -6.78 10.08
N TYR A 51 -9.11 -6.52 10.32
CA TYR A 51 -10.07 -6.16 9.26
C TYR A 51 -9.89 -4.74 8.73
N GLY A 52 -9.12 -3.91 9.44
CA GLY A 52 -9.11 -2.47 9.25
C GLY A 52 -10.37 -1.83 9.85
N GLU A 53 -10.20 -0.70 10.53
CA GLU A 53 -11.32 0.07 11.08
C GLU A 53 -12.26 0.56 9.96
N ASP A 54 -13.57 0.60 10.22
CA ASP A 54 -14.56 1.17 9.28
C ASP A 54 -14.51 2.70 9.30
N ARG A 55 -13.57 3.22 8.53
CA ARG A 55 -13.27 4.65 8.43
C ARG A 55 -12.63 4.97 7.10
N TRP A 56 -12.56 6.27 6.80
CA TRP A 56 -11.70 6.76 5.75
C TRP A 56 -10.24 6.42 6.07
N LEU A 57 -9.60 5.70 5.16
CA LEU A 57 -8.18 5.44 5.18
C LEU A 57 -7.60 5.84 3.83
N ASN A 58 -6.60 6.71 3.84
CA ASN A 58 -5.80 7.06 2.68
C ASN A 58 -4.35 7.19 3.14
N VAL A 59 -3.69 6.05 3.31
CA VAL A 59 -2.45 5.94 4.09
C VAL A 59 -1.31 5.44 3.22
N GLY A 60 -0.24 6.23 3.14
CA GLY A 60 1.00 5.83 2.49
C GLY A 60 2.00 5.28 3.50
N TYR A 61 2.53 4.09 3.24
CA TYR A 61 3.52 3.41 4.08
C TYR A 61 4.89 3.38 3.40
N SER A 62 5.94 3.39 4.22
CA SER A 62 7.32 3.13 3.78
C SER A 62 7.99 2.07 4.62
N GLY A 63 9.07 1.49 4.09
CA GLY A 63 9.70 0.33 4.71
C GLY A 63 8.73 -0.85 4.78
N TRP A 64 7.73 -0.87 3.89
CA TRP A 64 6.88 -2.03 3.72
C TRP A 64 7.76 -3.20 3.26
N SER A 65 7.51 -4.39 3.78
CA SER A 65 8.35 -5.57 3.48
C SER A 65 8.24 -6.08 2.05
N GLY A 66 7.43 -5.43 1.20
CA GLY A 66 7.06 -5.93 -0.12
C GLY A 66 6.09 -7.10 -0.04
N ARG A 67 5.55 -7.43 1.14
CA ARG A 67 4.63 -8.55 1.35
C ARG A 67 3.41 -8.13 2.17
N THR A 68 2.23 -8.46 1.67
CA THR A 68 0.97 -8.37 2.42
C THR A 68 0.25 -9.70 2.40
N ARG A 69 -0.22 -10.14 3.56
CA ARG A 69 -1.13 -11.28 3.68
C ARG A 69 -2.54 -10.77 3.85
N VAL A 70 -3.46 -11.43 3.18
CA VAL A 70 -4.89 -11.21 3.32
C VAL A 70 -5.53 -12.57 3.52
N SER A 71 -6.40 -12.70 4.51
CA SER A 71 -7.00 -13.99 4.87
C SER A 71 -8.49 -13.85 5.12
N SER A 72 -9.27 -14.79 4.64
CA SER A 72 -10.67 -14.97 5.01
C SER A 72 -10.87 -16.40 5.55
N ASP A 73 -12.13 -16.80 5.66
CA ASP A 73 -12.56 -18.18 5.89
C ASP A 73 -12.33 -19.07 4.66
N VAL A 74 -12.48 -18.53 3.44
CA VAL A 74 -12.41 -19.30 2.19
C VAL A 74 -11.04 -19.30 1.51
N MET A 75 -10.19 -18.30 1.74
CA MET A 75 -8.91 -18.20 1.04
C MET A 75 -7.84 -17.41 1.80
N ASP A 76 -6.58 -17.66 1.46
CA ASP A 76 -5.44 -16.82 1.76
C ASP A 76 -4.87 -16.23 0.48
N ILE A 77 -4.63 -14.93 0.50
CA ILE A 77 -3.99 -14.18 -0.57
C ILE A 77 -2.67 -13.63 -0.04
N THR A 78 -1.57 -13.85 -0.76
CA THR A 78 -0.29 -13.17 -0.51
C THR A 78 0.03 -12.26 -1.69
N ILE A 79 0.15 -10.97 -1.42
CA ILE A 79 0.63 -9.97 -2.37
C ILE A 79 2.13 -9.79 -2.16
N LEU A 80 2.90 -9.84 -3.24
CA LEU A 80 4.34 -9.63 -3.26
C LEU A 80 4.73 -8.56 -4.26
N SER A 81 5.58 -7.64 -3.84
CA SER A 81 6.15 -6.58 -4.66
C SER A 81 7.63 -6.38 -4.34
N GLN A 82 8.36 -5.88 -5.33
CA GLN A 82 9.79 -5.56 -5.24
C GLN A 82 10.08 -4.22 -4.54
N THR A 83 9.05 -3.47 -4.14
CA THR A 83 9.19 -2.10 -3.65
C THR A 83 8.72 -1.93 -2.21
N PRO A 84 9.32 -1.01 -1.45
CA PRO A 84 9.03 -0.84 -0.03
C PRO A 84 7.92 0.17 0.26
N TRP A 85 7.05 0.46 -0.73
CA TRP A 85 5.98 1.45 -0.61
C TRP A 85 4.63 0.82 -0.90
N LEU A 86 3.66 1.12 -0.04
CA LEU A 86 2.31 0.62 -0.12
C LEU A 86 1.35 1.77 0.18
N MET A 87 0.36 1.97 -0.68
CA MET A 87 -0.81 2.78 -0.35
C MET A 87 -1.94 1.86 0.10
N LEU A 88 -2.63 2.28 1.16
CA LEU A 88 -3.86 1.67 1.63
C LEU A 88 -4.98 2.68 1.49
N PHE A 89 -6.05 2.28 0.81
CA PHE A 89 -7.22 3.11 0.61
C PHE A 89 -8.50 2.39 1.05
N ARG A 90 -9.37 3.09 1.76
CA ARG A 90 -10.71 2.64 2.12
C ARG A 90 -11.64 3.84 2.23
N MET A 91 -12.84 3.71 1.66
CA MET A 91 -13.96 4.60 1.97
C MET A 91 -14.73 4.03 3.17
N GLN A 92 -15.16 4.92 4.08
CA GLN A 92 -16.01 4.53 5.21
C GLN A 92 -17.34 3.95 4.71
N GLY A 93 -17.81 2.89 5.36
CA GLY A 93 -19.06 2.20 5.02
C GLY A 93 -18.96 1.27 3.82
N GLU A 94 -17.84 1.31 3.08
CA GLU A 94 -17.65 0.43 1.94
C GLU A 94 -17.09 -0.93 2.38
N PRO A 95 -17.52 -2.01 1.71
CA PRO A 95 -17.11 -3.36 2.03
C PRO A 95 -15.76 -3.67 1.38
N PHE A 96 -14.86 -2.69 1.25
CA PHE A 96 -13.57 -2.95 0.62
C PHE A 96 -12.37 -2.24 1.23
N LEU A 97 -11.20 -2.84 1.00
CA LEU A 97 -9.88 -2.28 1.28
C LEU A 97 -9.01 -2.42 0.02
N CYS A 98 -8.35 -1.33 -0.36
CA CYS A 98 -7.39 -1.31 -1.46
C CYS A 98 -5.96 -1.39 -0.92
N LEU A 99 -5.16 -2.26 -1.54
CA LEU A 99 -3.72 -2.35 -1.31
C LEU A 99 -3.01 -2.06 -2.62
N GLU A 100 -2.19 -1.03 -2.64
CA GLU A 100 -1.58 -0.50 -3.86
C GLU A 100 -0.06 -0.44 -3.67
N PRO A 101 0.68 -1.52 -4.01
CA PRO A 101 2.13 -1.47 -4.09
C PRO A 101 2.60 -0.39 -5.07
N GLN A 102 3.50 0.49 -4.64
CA GLN A 102 3.95 1.62 -5.44
C GLN A 102 5.44 1.57 -5.73
N SER A 103 5.85 2.18 -6.85
CA SER A 103 7.26 2.31 -7.25
C SER A 103 8.02 3.42 -6.52
N HIS A 104 7.32 4.27 -5.78
CA HIS A 104 7.83 5.44 -5.06
C HIS A 104 6.85 5.79 -3.93
N PRO A 105 7.25 6.56 -2.91
CA PRO A 105 6.34 7.00 -1.87
C PRO A 105 5.39 8.10 -2.37
N VAL A 106 4.37 8.38 -1.56
CA VAL A 106 3.53 9.56 -1.73
C VAL A 106 4.38 10.82 -1.76
N ASN A 107 4.02 11.75 -2.64
CA ASN A 107 4.69 13.04 -2.79
C ASN A 107 6.19 12.98 -3.18
N ALA A 108 6.68 11.86 -3.73
CA ALA A 108 8.09 11.67 -4.08
C ALA A 108 8.67 12.80 -4.97
N HIS A 109 7.87 13.40 -5.84
CA HIS A 109 8.31 14.52 -6.70
C HIS A 109 8.79 15.75 -5.91
N ASN A 110 8.28 15.96 -4.70
CA ASN A 110 8.61 17.08 -3.84
C ASN A 110 9.56 16.69 -2.70
N MET A 111 10.06 15.45 -2.69
CA MET A 111 11.04 14.99 -1.70
C MET A 111 12.45 15.13 -2.25
N ASP A 112 13.40 15.43 -1.37
CA ASP A 112 14.82 15.43 -1.71
C ASP A 112 15.23 14.05 -2.26
N GLY A 113 15.93 14.07 -3.39
CA GLY A 113 16.37 12.85 -4.07
C GLY A 113 15.30 12.07 -4.82
N GLN A 114 14.02 12.49 -4.79
CA GLN A 114 12.91 11.89 -5.56
C GLN A 114 12.88 10.35 -5.45
N PRO A 115 12.75 9.80 -4.23
CA PRO A 115 12.93 8.37 -3.97
C PRO A 115 11.98 7.51 -4.82
N GLY A 116 12.53 6.44 -5.41
CA GLY A 116 11.77 5.49 -6.24
C GLY A 116 11.38 6.02 -7.64
N LEU A 117 11.42 7.33 -7.87
CA LEU A 117 11.16 7.90 -9.18
C LEU A 117 12.32 7.59 -10.14
N ARG A 118 11.97 7.29 -11.39
CA ARG A 118 12.92 7.08 -12.47
C ARG A 118 12.58 7.98 -13.65
N VAL A 119 13.56 8.77 -14.09
CA VAL A 119 13.45 9.50 -15.35
C VAL A 119 13.66 8.50 -16.48
N LEU A 120 12.71 8.42 -17.41
CA LEU A 120 12.80 7.62 -18.63
C LEU A 120 12.98 8.55 -19.82
N GLY A 121 14.06 8.35 -20.57
CA GLY A 121 14.30 8.94 -21.87
C GLY A 121 13.66 8.16 -23.01
N ALA A 122 13.88 8.62 -24.24
CA ALA A 122 13.43 7.89 -25.42
C ALA A 122 14.14 6.53 -25.52
N GLY A 123 13.36 5.45 -25.58
CA GLY A 123 13.87 4.07 -25.63
C GLY A 123 14.13 3.43 -24.27
N ASP A 124 14.05 4.17 -23.16
CA ASP A 124 14.15 3.59 -21.83
C ASP A 124 12.90 2.79 -21.47
N THR A 125 13.09 1.71 -20.72
CA THR A 125 12.01 0.87 -20.20
C THR A 125 12.13 0.77 -18.68
N LEU A 126 10.98 0.79 -18.01
CA LEU A 126 10.85 0.45 -16.59
C LEU A 126 9.91 -0.75 -16.47
N SER A 127 10.29 -1.71 -15.65
CA SER A 127 9.47 -2.88 -15.34
C SER A 127 9.12 -2.88 -13.86
N PHE A 128 7.84 -3.12 -13.58
CA PHE A 128 7.32 -3.33 -12.25
C PHE A 128 6.56 -4.65 -12.26
N SER A 129 6.75 -5.47 -11.24
CA SER A 129 6.04 -6.74 -11.12
C SER A 129 5.32 -6.83 -9.78
N LEU A 130 4.18 -7.49 -9.85
CA LEU A 130 3.28 -7.75 -8.74
C LEU A 130 2.92 -9.21 -8.84
N LYS A 131 3.16 -9.96 -7.77
CA LYS A 131 2.70 -11.34 -7.69
C LYS A 131 1.58 -11.42 -6.67
N ILE A 132 0.50 -12.10 -7.07
CA ILE A 132 -0.59 -12.49 -6.19
C ILE A 132 -0.55 -14.01 -6.13
N ASP A 133 -0.46 -14.55 -4.93
CA ASP A 133 -0.59 -15.96 -4.65
C ASP A 133 -1.93 -16.17 -3.95
N VAL A 134 -2.80 -17.04 -4.47
CA VAL A 134 -4.12 -17.32 -3.92
C VAL A 134 -4.19 -18.80 -3.57
N GLN A 135 -4.52 -19.09 -2.32
CA GLN A 135 -4.65 -20.44 -1.78
C GLN A 135 -6.05 -20.59 -1.20
N GLY A 136 -6.83 -21.55 -1.70
CA GLY A 136 -8.10 -21.90 -1.09
C GLY A 136 -7.88 -22.56 0.28
N ARG A 137 -8.81 -22.33 1.20
CA ARG A 137 -8.90 -23.09 2.45
C ARG A 137 -9.86 -24.26 2.21
N GLU A 138 -9.39 -25.48 2.48
CA GLU A 138 -10.23 -26.70 2.44
C GLU A 138 -11.25 -26.73 3.58
#